data_AF-A0A3E3DX26-F1
#
_entry.id   AF-A0A3E3DX26-F1
#
_cell.length_a   1.000
_cell.length_b   1.000
_cell.length_c   1.000
_cell.angle_alpha   90.00
_cell.angle_beta   90.00
_cell.angle_gamma   90.00
#
_symmetry.space_group_name_H-M   'P 1'
#
loop_
_entity.id
_entity.type
_entity.pdbx_description
1 polymer ?
#
loop_
_entity_poly.entity_id
_entity_poly.type
_entity_poly.pdbx_seq_one_letter_code
_entity_poly.pdbx_strand_id
1 'polypeptide(L)'
;MIKINYENLGKQIKKYRKQKKYSQSDLAEKIDKSVQHISKIERGISKASLQTLVDITNALDISMDELLNMSVKKSSDNFLNKDFINIFSDCSLKERTFLMENLLFFKSQLKKIKNTDNENSINQI
;
A
#
# COMPACT_ATOMS: atom_id res chain seq x y z
N MET A 1 12.81 -20.03 0.01
CA MET A 1 11.73 -19.47 0.86
C MET A 1 12.09 -18.04 1.21
N ILE A 2 11.25 -17.06 0.85
CA ILE A 2 11.46 -15.66 1.22
C ILE A 2 11.27 -15.55 2.74
N LYS A 3 12.23 -14.95 3.45
CA LYS A 3 12.18 -14.73 4.90
C LYS A 3 12.03 -13.23 5.18
N ILE A 4 11.15 -12.89 6.12
CA ILE A 4 10.98 -11.51 6.60
C ILE A 4 12.25 -11.07 7.32
N ASN A 5 12.79 -9.91 6.94
CA ASN A 5 13.89 -9.27 7.66
C ASN A 5 13.31 -8.39 8.80
N TYR A 6 13.25 -8.95 10.00
CA TYR A 6 12.69 -8.28 11.18
C TYR A 6 13.51 -7.08 11.65
N GLU A 7 14.81 -7.03 11.36
CA GLU A 7 15.64 -5.87 11.69
C GLU A 7 15.25 -4.66 10.82
N ASN A 8 15.06 -4.87 9.52
CA ASN A 8 14.58 -3.83 8.61
C ASN A 8 13.14 -3.42 8.92
N LEU A 9 12.27 -4.38 9.26
CA LEU A 9 10.92 -4.08 9.73
C LEU A 9 10.93 -3.18 10.96
N GLY A 10 11.73 -3.53 11.98
CA GLY A 10 11.89 -2.73 13.19
C GLY A 10 12.40 -1.32 12.91
N LYS A 11 13.38 -1.16 11.99
CA LYS A 11 13.87 0.14 11.54
C LYS A 11 12.77 0.99 10.87
N GLN A 12 11.89 0.37 10.09
CA GLN A 12 10.78 1.08 9.44
C GLN A 12 9.73 1.54 10.44
N ILE A 13 9.36 0.69 11.41
CA ILE A 13 8.46 1.08 12.52
C ILE A 13 9.04 2.30 13.25
N LYS A 14 10.33 2.24 13.61
CA LYS A 14 11.02 3.35 14.27
C LYS A 14 11.05 4.62 13.43
N LYS A 15 11.23 4.51 12.12
CA LYS A 15 11.21 5.64 11.18
C LYS A 15 9.85 6.34 11.20
N TYR A 16 8.78 5.62 10.94
CA TYR A 16 7.43 6.20 10.90
C TYR A 16 6.96 6.71 12.26
N ARG A 17 7.29 6.01 13.34
CA ARG A 17 7.05 6.49 14.71
C ARG A 17 7.68 7.86 14.95
N LYS A 18 8.95 8.03 14.56
CA LYS A 18 9.65 9.32 14.67
C LYS A 18 9.04 10.40 13.78
N GLN A 19 8.55 10.05 12.59
CA GLN A 19 7.85 11.01 11.71
C GLN A 19 6.54 11.51 12.32
N LYS A 20 5.79 10.66 13.02
CA LYS A 20 4.64 11.04 13.84
C LYS A 20 5.02 11.72 15.18
N LYS A 21 6.33 11.94 15.43
CA LYS A 21 6.89 12.52 16.66
C LYS A 21 6.54 11.75 17.94
N TYR A 22 6.26 10.46 17.84
CA TYR A 22 5.94 9.61 18.98
C TYR A 22 7.21 9.10 19.66
N SER A 23 7.20 9.08 20.99
CA SER A 23 8.12 8.27 21.81
C SER A 23 7.77 6.77 21.70
N GLN A 24 8.67 5.89 22.15
CA GLN A 24 8.32 4.46 22.23
C GLN A 24 7.17 4.21 23.22
N SER A 25 7.04 5.06 24.25
CA SER A 25 5.94 5.01 25.21
C SER A 25 4.62 5.37 24.55
N ASP A 26 4.61 6.42 23.72
CA ASP A 26 3.39 6.90 23.06
C ASP A 26 2.85 5.85 22.09
N LEU A 27 3.73 5.17 21.33
CA LEU A 27 3.32 4.08 20.46
C LEU A 27 2.82 2.87 21.26
N ALA A 28 3.52 2.53 22.35
CA ALA A 28 3.15 1.42 23.22
C ALA A 28 1.75 1.61 23.83
N GLU A 29 1.45 2.81 24.32
CA GLU A 29 0.15 3.20 24.84
C GLU A 29 -0.94 3.11 23.76
N LYS A 30 -0.69 3.62 22.55
CA LYS A 30 -1.65 3.61 21.44
C LYS A 30 -2.09 2.23 20.98
N ILE A 31 -1.25 1.21 21.16
CA ILE A 31 -1.53 -0.16 20.70
C ILE A 31 -1.70 -1.16 21.85
N ASP A 32 -1.82 -0.66 23.08
CA ASP A 32 -1.93 -1.46 24.31
C ASP A 32 -0.84 -2.55 24.40
N LYS A 33 0.43 -2.11 24.39
CA LYS A 33 1.62 -2.96 24.54
C LYS A 33 2.60 -2.32 25.51
N SER A 34 3.58 -3.09 25.97
CA SER A 34 4.65 -2.54 26.80
C SER A 34 5.70 -1.79 25.96
N VAL A 35 6.27 -0.73 26.53
CA VAL A 35 7.38 0.02 25.92
C VAL A 35 8.56 -0.90 25.58
N GLN A 36 8.81 -1.89 26.44
CA GLN A 36 9.84 -2.92 26.26
C GLN A 36 9.57 -3.78 25.03
N HIS A 37 8.30 -4.14 24.77
CA HIS A 37 7.91 -4.89 23.58
C HIS A 37 8.15 -4.07 22.31
N ILE A 38 7.71 -2.81 22.27
CA ILE A 38 8.00 -1.88 21.16
C ILE A 38 9.51 -1.77 20.93
N SER A 39 10.30 -1.58 21.98
CA SER A 39 11.76 -1.48 21.89
C SER A 39 12.42 -2.75 21.33
N LYS A 40 11.91 -3.93 21.68
CA LYS A 40 12.40 -5.20 21.11
C LYS A 40 11.99 -5.38 19.65
N ILE A 41 10.77 -4.96 19.28
CA ILE A 41 10.30 -4.97 17.89
C ILE A 41 11.16 -4.04 17.02
N GLU A 42 11.39 -2.80 17.45
CA GLU A 42 12.15 -1.81 16.69
C GLU A 42 13.62 -2.21 16.46
N ARG A 43 14.15 -3.08 17.31
CA ARG A 43 15.50 -3.66 17.17
C ARG A 43 15.53 -4.99 16.42
N GLY A 44 14.37 -5.51 15.98
CA GLY A 44 14.26 -6.81 15.32
C GLY A 44 14.48 -8.02 16.24
N ILE A 45 14.52 -7.82 17.56
CA ILE A 45 14.74 -8.89 18.55
C ILE A 45 13.45 -9.69 18.76
N SER A 46 12.30 -9.02 18.77
CA SER A 46 10.99 -9.66 18.92
C SER A 46 10.26 -9.66 17.58
N LYS A 47 9.71 -10.83 17.21
CA LYS A 47 8.81 -10.95 16.07
C LYS A 47 7.42 -10.49 16.52
N ALA A 48 6.97 -9.36 15.98
CA ALA A 48 5.61 -8.89 16.18
C ALA A 48 4.62 -9.87 15.52
N SER A 49 3.47 -10.10 16.16
CA SER A 49 2.36 -10.82 15.53
C SER A 49 1.76 -9.98 14.39
N LEU A 50 1.03 -10.60 13.47
CA LEU A 50 0.33 -9.87 12.41
C LEU A 50 -0.64 -8.83 12.99
N GLN A 51 -1.37 -9.19 14.05
CA GLN A 51 -2.25 -8.25 14.76
C GLN A 51 -1.48 -7.04 15.27
N THR A 52 -0.34 -7.25 15.93
CA THR A 52 0.51 -6.15 16.43
C THR A 52 1.00 -5.26 15.29
N LEU A 53 1.33 -5.84 14.12
CA LEU A 53 1.71 -5.05 12.95
C LEU A 53 0.55 -4.21 12.42
N VAL A 54 -0.67 -4.76 12.38
CA VAL A 54 -1.89 -4.02 12.01
C VAL A 54 -2.14 -2.86 12.98
N ASP A 55 -2.04 -3.10 14.28
CA ASP A 55 -2.23 -2.07 15.30
C ASP A 55 -1.18 -0.95 15.15
N ILE A 56 0.08 -1.32 14.86
CA ILE A 56 1.16 -0.37 14.59
C ILE A 56 0.88 0.45 13.33
N THR A 57 0.48 -0.18 12.22
CA THR A 57 0.20 0.54 10.96
C THR A 57 -0.95 1.53 11.14
N ASN A 58 -1.99 1.16 11.89
CA ASN A 58 -3.12 2.05 12.20
C ASN A 58 -2.68 3.21 13.11
N ALA A 59 -1.93 2.93 14.17
CA ALA A 59 -1.44 3.96 15.09
C ALA A 59 -0.46 4.95 14.44
N LEU A 60 0.32 4.47 13.47
CA LEU A 60 1.25 5.26 12.68
C LEU A 60 0.65 5.84 11.40
N ASP A 61 -0.60 5.51 11.08
CA ASP A 61 -1.35 5.99 9.92
C ASP A 61 -0.55 5.80 8.62
N ILE A 62 -0.17 4.55 8.40
CA ILE A 62 0.52 4.04 7.20
C ILE A 62 -0.12 2.73 6.77
N SER A 63 0.06 2.37 5.50
CA SER A 63 -0.30 1.06 4.98
C SER A 63 0.71 -0.03 5.36
N MET A 64 0.27 -1.30 5.31
CA MET A 64 1.17 -2.45 5.47
C MET A 64 2.25 -2.49 4.37
N ASP A 65 1.92 -2.07 3.14
CA ASP A 65 2.87 -1.97 2.04
C ASP A 65 3.97 -0.94 2.31
N GLU A 66 3.63 0.22 2.87
CA GLU A 66 4.62 1.23 3.27
C GLU A 66 5.55 0.71 4.36
N LEU A 67 5.03 -0.07 5.30
CA LEU A 67 5.81 -0.72 6.34
C LEU A 67 6.76 -1.79 5.77
N LEU A 68 6.26 -2.61 4.83
CA LEU A 68 6.96 -3.75 4.24
C LEU A 68 7.81 -3.41 3.01
N ASN A 69 7.83 -2.14 2.56
CA ASN A 69 8.42 -1.65 1.30
C ASN A 69 9.86 -2.14 1.00
N MET A 70 10.66 -2.51 2.01
CA MET A 70 12.02 -3.06 1.83
C MET A 70 12.12 -4.60 1.94
N SER A 71 11.08 -5.27 2.44
CA SER A 71 11.07 -6.72 2.70
C SER A 71 10.35 -7.51 1.61
N VAL A 72 9.57 -6.84 0.77
CA VAL A 72 8.82 -7.45 -0.34
C VAL A 72 9.50 -7.05 -1.64
N LYS A 73 9.80 -8.04 -2.48
CA LYS A 73 10.26 -7.81 -3.85
C LYS A 73 9.13 -7.04 -4.55
N LYS A 74 9.33 -5.75 -4.85
CA LYS A 74 8.37 -5.01 -5.67
C LYS A 74 8.17 -5.81 -6.95
N SER A 75 6.94 -6.29 -7.18
CA SER A 75 6.57 -6.81 -8.49
C SER A 75 6.91 -5.70 -9.48
N SER A 76 7.59 -6.05 -10.56
CA SER A 76 8.06 -5.14 -11.61
C SER A 76 6.93 -4.38 -12.32
N ASP A 77 5.67 -4.63 -11.96
CA ASP A 77 4.50 -3.92 -12.44
C ASP A 77 4.23 -2.67 -11.61
N ASN A 78 4.93 -1.57 -11.89
CA ASN A 78 4.59 -0.27 -11.29
C ASN A 78 4.71 0.92 -12.25
N PHE A 79 4.94 0.69 -13.54
CA PHE A 79 4.93 1.76 -14.54
C PHE A 79 3.57 2.48 -14.56
N LEU A 80 2.48 1.71 -14.60
CA LEU A 80 1.11 2.23 -14.55
C LEU A 80 0.84 3.08 -13.30
N ASN A 81 1.27 2.64 -12.11
CA ASN A 81 0.99 3.39 -10.89
C ASN A 81 1.70 4.75 -10.85
N LYS A 82 2.91 4.88 -11.42
CA LYS A 82 3.62 6.16 -11.40
C LYS A 82 2.98 7.19 -12.33
N ASP A 83 2.61 6.78 -13.54
CA ASP A 83 2.00 7.69 -14.51
C ASP A 83 0.60 8.11 -14.07
N PHE A 84 -0.19 7.19 -13.50
CA PHE A 84 -1.46 7.54 -12.88
C PHE A 84 -1.25 8.55 -11.74
N ILE A 85 -0.32 8.30 -10.81
CA ILE A 85 -0.05 9.25 -9.73
C ILE A 85 0.30 10.63 -10.28
N ASN A 86 1.16 10.71 -11.32
CA ASN A 86 1.51 11.98 -11.94
C ASN A 86 0.28 12.69 -12.53
N ILE A 87 -0.53 11.98 -13.32
CA ILE A 87 -1.74 12.53 -13.97
C ILE A 87 -2.75 13.06 -12.94
N PHE A 88 -2.87 12.42 -11.78
CA PHE A 88 -3.88 12.78 -10.78
C PHE A 88 -3.34 13.68 -9.64
N SER A 89 -2.02 13.91 -9.56
CA SER A 89 -1.37 14.53 -8.40
C SER A 89 -1.78 15.99 -8.15
N ASP A 90 -2.02 16.76 -9.20
CA ASP A 90 -2.37 18.19 -9.19
C ASP A 90 -3.88 18.45 -9.36
N CYS A 91 -4.67 17.40 -9.58
CA CYS A 91 -6.12 17.50 -9.75
C CYS A 91 -6.88 17.69 -8.42
N SER A 92 -7.85 18.60 -8.40
CA SER A 92 -8.89 18.71 -7.39
C SER A 92 -9.82 17.49 -7.38
N LEU A 93 -10.61 17.31 -6.32
CA LEU A 93 -11.57 16.20 -6.23
C LEU A 93 -12.54 16.17 -7.43
N LYS A 94 -13.02 17.33 -7.89
CA LYS A 94 -13.94 17.42 -9.03
C LYS A 94 -13.26 16.96 -10.33
N GLU A 95 -12.03 17.41 -10.57
CA GLU A 95 -11.25 17.02 -11.75
C GLU A 95 -10.92 15.52 -11.73
N ARG A 96 -10.53 14.98 -10.57
CA ARG A 96 -10.30 13.53 -10.39
C ARG A 96 -11.55 12.72 -10.71
N THR A 97 -12.72 13.12 -10.21
CA THR A 97 -13.99 12.45 -10.50
C THR A 97 -14.31 12.49 -11.99
N PHE A 98 -14.20 13.66 -12.62
CA PHE A 98 -14.45 13.81 -14.06
C PHE A 98 -13.52 12.90 -14.89
N LEU A 99 -12.22 12.90 -14.60
CA LEU A 99 -11.25 12.05 -15.30
C LEU A 99 -11.56 10.56 -15.11
N MET A 100 -11.96 10.14 -13.90
CA MET A 100 -12.34 8.75 -13.64
C MET A 100 -13.59 8.32 -14.39
N GLU A 101 -14.62 9.16 -14.46
CA GLU A 101 -15.84 8.89 -15.23
C GLU A 101 -15.53 8.69 -16.72
N ASN A 102 -14.67 9.54 -17.29
CA ASN A 102 -14.24 9.41 -18.67
C ASN A 102 -13.44 8.12 -18.92
N LEU A 103 -12.51 7.77 -18.02
CA LEU A 103 -11.76 6.51 -18.12
C LEU A 103 -12.68 5.28 -18.06
N LEU A 104 -13.67 5.29 -17.17
CA LEU A 104 -14.68 4.24 -17.08
C LEU A 104 -15.52 4.14 -18.36
N PHE A 105 -15.94 5.29 -18.90
CA PHE A 105 -16.65 5.36 -20.16
C PHE A 105 -15.82 4.75 -21.30
N PHE A 106 -14.57 5.19 -21.49
CA PHE A 106 -13.71 4.65 -22.55
C PHE A 106 -13.46 3.14 -22.37
N LYS A 107 -13.27 2.68 -21.14
CA LYS A 107 -13.17 1.24 -20.84
C LYS A 107 -14.43 0.48 -21.26
N SER A 108 -15.62 1.07 -21.08
CA SER A 108 -16.88 0.47 -21.54
C SER A 108 -16.96 0.37 -23.07
N GLN A 109 -16.45 1.37 -23.79
CA GLN A 109 -16.40 1.36 -25.25
C GLN A 109 -15.44 0.27 -25.77
N LEU A 110 -14.27 0.12 -25.13
CA LEU A 110 -13.31 -0.92 -25.47
C LEU A 110 -13.89 -2.34 -25.32
N LYS A 111 -14.76 -2.58 -24.32
CA LYS A 111 -15.44 -3.87 -24.16
C LYS A 111 -16.41 -4.16 -25.31
N LYS A 112 -17.14 -3.14 -25.77
CA LYS A 112 -18.09 -3.28 -26.88
C LYS A 112 -17.36 -3.65 -28.17
N ILE A 113 -16.23 -2.97 -28.46
CA ILE A 113 -15.40 -3.26 -29.63
C ILE A 113 -14.96 -4.72 -29.63
N LYS A 114 -14.38 -5.20 -28.52
CA LYS A 114 -13.93 -6.60 -28.40
C LYS A 114 -15.05 -7.64 -28.59
N ASN A 115 -16.26 -7.34 -28.14
CA ASN A 115 -17.40 -8.25 -28.33
C ASN A 115 -17.88 -8.26 -29.79
N THR A 116 -17.81 -7.11 -30.47
CA THR A 116 -18.21 -6.97 -31.88
C THR A 116 -17.22 -7.71 -32.79
N ASP A 117 -15.92 -7.66 -32.47
CA ASP A 117 -14.88 -8.38 -33.21
C ASP A 117 -15.03 -9.92 -33.06
N ASN A 118 -15.49 -10.40 -31.91
CA ASN A 118 -15.77 -11.82 -31.67
C ASN A 118 -17.03 -12.32 -32.40
N GLU A 119 -18.12 -11.54 -32.43
CA GLU A 119 -19.34 -11.90 -33.17
C GLU A 119 -19.11 -11.94 -34.69
N ASN A 120 -18.30 -11.01 -35.22
CA ASN A 120 -17.93 -11.00 -36.63
C ASN A 120 -17.02 -12.18 -37.04
N SER A 121 -16.26 -12.74 -36.09
CA SER A 121 -15.41 -13.92 -36.31
C SER A 121 -16.18 -15.25 -36.27
N ILE A 122 -17.32 -15.30 -35.59
CA ILE A 122 -18.18 -16.49 -35.49
C ILE A 122 -19.11 -16.60 -36.71
N ASN A 123 -19.53 -15.48 -37.30
CA ASN A 123 -20.46 -15.44 -38.44
C ASN A 123 -19.78 -15.59 -39.83
N GLN A 124 -18.49 -15.94 -39.89
CA GLN A 124 -17.73 -16.17 -41.13
C GLN A 124 -17.37 -17.66 -41.37
N ILE A 125 -17.99 -18.59 -40.64
CA ILE A 125 -17.92 -20.05 -40.85
C ILE A 125 -19.31 -20.56 -41.21
#